data_AF-A0A084WM68-F1
#
_entry.id   AF-A0A084WM68-F1
#
_cell.length_a   1.000
_cell.length_b   1.000
_cell.length_c   1.000
_cell.angle_alpha   90.00
_cell.angle_beta   90.00
_cell.angle_gamma   90.00
#
_symmetry.space_group_name_H-M   'P 1'
#
loop_
_entity.id
_entity.type
_entity.pdbx_description
1 polymer ?
#
loop_
_entity_poly.entity_id
_entity_poly.type
_entity_poly.pdbx_seq_one_letter_code
_entity_poly.pdbx_strand_id
1 'polypeptide(L)'
;MNALIVLTLAVIAGVSAQYTYNSNYEIGVPQGYGQDQYNQQYNQQYNQQYNQQQTQYKPVQAIPDARCPRTDDPLRPVHLPYNGNCAKFMKCTGGMGFVMDCPAGLEFSARMSRCDYPALAQCSRF
;
A
#
# COMPACT_ATOMS: atom_id res chain seq x y z
N MET A 1 -55.03 -23.20 15.00
CA MET A 1 -54.03 -22.60 14.08
C MET A 1 -53.02 -21.84 14.93
N ASN A 2 -51.88 -22.50 15.13
CA ASN A 2 -50.53 -22.07 15.56
C ASN A 2 -50.34 -21.20 16.81
N ALA A 3 -50.20 -21.88 17.96
CA ALA A 3 -49.64 -21.32 19.20
C ALA A 3 -48.72 -22.31 19.97
N LEU A 4 -48.07 -23.29 19.33
CA LEU A 4 -47.41 -24.38 20.08
C LEU A 4 -46.05 -24.92 19.59
N ILE A 5 -45.34 -24.29 18.65
CA ILE A 5 -44.02 -24.79 18.23
C ILE A 5 -43.07 -23.65 17.91
N VAL A 6 -42.46 -23.03 18.94
CA VAL A 6 -41.01 -22.71 19.04
C VAL A 6 -40.81 -22.03 20.42
N LEU A 7 -40.95 -22.78 21.52
CA LEU A 7 -40.64 -22.28 22.87
C LEU A 7 -39.83 -23.28 23.71
N THR A 8 -38.99 -24.10 23.08
CA THR A 8 -38.07 -24.97 23.81
C THR A 8 -36.75 -25.13 23.09
N LEU A 9 -35.67 -24.62 23.70
CA LEU A 9 -34.25 -24.78 23.34
C LEU A 9 -33.79 -23.73 22.30
N ALA A 10 -33.11 -22.63 22.64
CA ALA A 10 -31.90 -22.60 23.43
C ALA A 10 -31.68 -21.22 24.05
N VAL A 11 -31.79 -21.20 25.37
CA VAL A 11 -31.07 -20.27 26.24
C VAL A 11 -29.57 -20.52 26.02
N ILE A 12 -28.91 -19.70 25.20
CA ILE A 12 -27.45 -19.53 25.30
C ILE A 12 -27.15 -18.05 25.07
N ALA A 13 -26.55 -17.44 26.09
CA ALA A 13 -26.12 -16.05 26.13
C ALA A 13 -25.29 -15.68 24.89
N GLY A 14 -25.72 -14.64 24.17
CA GLY A 14 -24.96 -14.04 23.09
C GLY A 14 -24.79 -12.55 23.37
N VAL A 15 -23.70 -12.20 24.04
CA VAL A 15 -23.26 -10.82 24.25
C VAL A 15 -23.17 -10.15 22.88
N SER A 16 -24.00 -9.15 22.58
CA SER A 16 -23.84 -8.34 21.37
C SER A 16 -22.70 -7.36 21.59
N ALA A 17 -21.46 -7.81 21.39
CA ALA A 17 -20.32 -6.92 21.26
C ALA A 17 -20.58 -6.00 20.05
N GLN A 18 -20.79 -4.71 20.30
CA GLN A 18 -20.81 -3.71 19.25
C GLN A 18 -19.39 -3.60 18.69
N TYR A 19 -19.14 -4.23 17.55
CA TYR A 19 -17.87 -4.09 16.84
C TYR A 19 -17.80 -2.69 16.22
N THR A 20 -16.88 -1.85 16.68
CA THR A 20 -16.54 -0.61 15.99
C THR A 20 -15.66 -0.94 14.79
N TYR A 21 -16.20 -0.83 13.58
CA TYR A 21 -15.42 -0.97 12.35
C TYR A 21 -14.56 0.29 12.15
N ASN A 22 -13.26 0.17 12.37
CA ASN A 22 -12.28 1.21 12.02
C ASN A 22 -11.71 0.88 10.63
N SER A 23 -12.01 1.69 9.63
CA SER A 23 -11.60 1.48 8.23
C SER A 23 -10.09 1.59 7.98
N ASN A 24 -9.26 1.73 9.01
CA ASN A 24 -7.82 1.96 8.89
C ASN A 24 -6.94 0.71 9.15
N TYR A 25 -7.48 -0.44 9.55
CA TYR A 25 -6.73 -1.71 9.62
C TYR A 25 -7.68 -2.91 9.71
N GLU A 26 -7.61 -3.87 8.78
CA GLU A 26 -8.52 -5.03 8.74
C GLU A 26 -8.16 -6.18 9.69
N ILE A 27 -7.15 -6.04 10.56
CA ILE A 27 -6.76 -7.11 11.48
C ILE A 27 -6.54 -6.52 12.88
N GLY A 28 -7.47 -6.80 13.80
CA GLY A 28 -7.35 -6.40 15.21
C GLY A 28 -6.26 -7.19 15.92
N VAL A 29 -5.35 -6.51 16.62
CA VAL A 29 -4.34 -7.12 17.49
C VAL A 29 -4.92 -7.38 18.89
N PRO A 30 -4.69 -8.57 19.51
CA PRO A 30 -5.16 -8.85 20.87
C PRO A 30 -4.43 -8.01 21.92
N GLN A 31 -5.17 -7.48 22.90
CA GLN A 31 -4.61 -6.80 24.08
C GLN A 31 -3.98 -7.86 25.01
N GLY A 32 -2.66 -7.83 25.20
CA GLY A 32 -2.01 -8.75 26.15
C GLY A 32 -0.49 -8.94 26.05
N TYR A 33 0.19 -8.43 25.01
CA TYR A 33 1.66 -8.48 24.95
C TYR A 33 2.25 -7.16 25.48
N GLY A 34 2.39 -7.07 26.79
CA GLY A 34 3.14 -5.98 27.42
C GLY A 34 4.59 -6.37 27.67
N GLN A 35 5.55 -5.52 27.27
CA GLN A 35 6.77 -5.22 28.02
C GLN A 35 7.37 -3.88 27.55
N ASP A 36 6.80 -2.78 28.07
CA ASP A 36 7.28 -1.41 27.82
C ASP A 36 8.28 -0.96 28.90
N GLN A 37 9.50 -1.48 28.93
CA GLN A 37 10.60 -0.79 29.65
C GLN A 37 12.00 -0.93 29.02
N TYR A 38 12.25 -1.87 28.09
CA TYR A 38 13.56 -1.95 27.43
C TYR A 38 13.73 -0.94 26.26
N ASN A 39 12.64 -0.34 25.79
CA ASN A 39 12.62 0.43 24.55
C ASN A 39 12.68 1.95 24.73
N GLN A 40 13.04 2.46 25.91
CA GLN A 40 13.05 3.91 26.14
C GLN A 40 14.33 4.60 25.65
N GLN A 41 15.50 4.00 25.88
CA GLN A 41 16.77 4.62 25.48
C GLN A 41 17.06 4.44 23.98
N TYR A 42 16.61 3.34 23.37
CA TYR A 42 16.82 3.05 21.95
C TYR A 42 15.92 3.89 21.03
N ASN A 43 14.66 4.11 21.42
CA ASN A 43 13.72 4.94 20.66
C ASN A 43 14.14 6.41 20.56
N GLN A 44 14.92 6.93 21.52
CA GLN A 44 15.36 8.33 21.49
C GLN A 44 16.35 8.60 20.36
N GLN A 45 17.33 7.71 20.15
CA GLN A 45 18.31 7.87 19.08
C GLN A 45 17.70 7.61 17.69
N TYR A 46 16.77 6.67 17.59
CA TYR A 46 16.10 6.31 16.34
C TYR A 46 15.15 7.40 15.83
N ASN A 47 14.33 7.99 16.72
CA ASN A 47 13.38 9.04 16.36
C ASN A 47 14.06 10.35 15.94
N GLN A 48 15.28 10.61 16.41
CA GLN A 48 16.07 11.79 15.99
C GLN A 48 16.52 11.67 14.53
N GLN A 49 17.00 10.51 14.10
CA GLN A 49 17.37 10.26 12.71
C GLN A 49 16.14 10.24 11.78
N TYR A 50 15.00 9.74 12.25
CA TYR A 50 13.77 9.67 11.47
C TYR A 50 13.10 11.04 11.26
N ASN A 51 13.03 11.88 12.29
CA ASN A 51 12.47 13.23 12.18
C ASN A 51 13.31 14.15 11.27
N GLN A 52 14.62 13.93 11.16
CA GLN A 52 15.47 14.68 10.23
C GLN A 52 15.17 14.39 8.76
N GLN A 53 14.56 13.23 8.46
CA GLN A 53 14.23 12.81 7.09
C GLN A 53 12.80 13.19 6.66
N GLN A 54 11.98 13.73 7.57
CA GLN A 54 10.58 14.07 7.29
C GLN A 54 10.38 15.35 6.48
N THR A 55 11.41 16.17 6.23
CA THR A 55 11.26 17.43 5.48
C THR A 55 11.18 17.27 3.96
N GLN A 56 11.25 16.05 3.42
CA GLN A 56 11.19 15.78 1.97
C GLN A 56 10.39 14.52 1.60
N TYR A 57 9.53 13.99 2.49
CA TYR A 57 8.65 12.89 2.11
C TYR A 57 7.46 13.43 1.31
N LYS A 58 7.66 13.63 0.00
CA LYS A 58 6.55 13.84 -0.92
C LYS A 58 5.76 12.51 -0.96
N PRO A 59 4.46 12.50 -0.68
CA PRO A 59 3.66 11.28 -0.77
C PRO A 59 3.75 10.73 -2.19
N VAL A 60 4.15 9.46 -2.30
CA VAL A 60 4.19 8.76 -3.58
C VAL A 60 2.74 8.57 -4.04
N GLN A 61 2.42 9.06 -5.24
CA GLN A 61 1.07 8.90 -5.79
C GLN A 61 0.85 7.41 -6.15
N ALA A 62 -0.16 6.78 -5.56
CA ALA A 62 -0.56 5.42 -5.88
C ALA A 62 -1.89 5.43 -6.65
N ILE A 63 -1.92 4.78 -7.81
CA ILE A 63 -3.08 4.76 -8.71
C ILE A 63 -3.49 3.30 -8.94
N PRO A 64 -4.75 2.89 -8.63
CA PRO A 64 -5.24 1.58 -9.02
C PRO A 64 -5.19 1.44 -10.56
N ASP A 65 -4.55 0.39 -11.07
CA ASP A 65 -4.44 0.14 -12.51
C ASP A 65 -4.65 -1.36 -12.79
N ALA A 66 -5.60 -1.68 -13.67
CA ALA A 66 -5.92 -3.07 -14.01
C ALA A 66 -4.78 -3.83 -14.69
N ARG A 67 -3.78 -3.11 -15.24
CA ARG A 67 -2.57 -3.69 -15.82
C ARG A 67 -1.56 -4.09 -14.74
N CYS A 68 -1.70 -3.60 -13.51
CA CYS A 68 -0.90 -4.05 -12.38
C CYS A 68 -1.41 -5.40 -11.84
N PRO A 69 -0.53 -6.39 -11.66
CA PRO A 69 -0.92 -7.66 -11.07
C PRO A 69 -1.30 -7.48 -9.60
N ARG A 70 -2.28 -8.25 -9.11
CA ARG A 70 -2.67 -8.26 -7.69
C ARG A 70 -1.64 -8.94 -6.79
N THR A 71 -0.88 -9.88 -7.34
CA THR A 71 0.19 -10.61 -6.64
C THR A 71 1.51 -10.31 -7.33
N ASP A 72 2.49 -9.83 -6.57
CA ASP A 72 3.79 -9.42 -7.12
C ASP A 72 4.74 -10.60 -7.27
N ASP A 73 5.48 -10.63 -8.39
CA ASP A 73 6.59 -11.56 -8.63
C ASP A 73 7.92 -10.82 -8.37
N PRO A 74 8.69 -11.20 -7.33
CA PRO A 74 9.97 -10.56 -7.02
C PRO A 74 11.02 -10.65 -8.14
N LEU A 75 10.94 -11.66 -9.01
CA LEU A 75 11.88 -11.85 -10.12
C LEU A 75 11.45 -11.09 -11.38
N ARG A 76 10.19 -10.65 -11.45
CA ARG A 76 9.60 -10.02 -12.62
C ARG A 76 8.75 -8.80 -12.24
N PRO A 77 9.37 -7.71 -11.77
CA PRO A 77 8.64 -6.49 -11.44
C PRO A 77 7.98 -5.88 -12.68
N VAL A 78 6.77 -5.36 -12.50
CA VAL A 78 6.00 -4.72 -13.58
C VAL A 78 6.14 -3.21 -13.48
N HIS A 79 6.60 -2.60 -14.57
CA HIS A 79 6.65 -1.15 -14.75
C HIS A 79 5.75 -0.74 -15.90
N LEU A 80 4.96 0.31 -15.70
CA LEU A 80 3.99 0.81 -16.68
C LEU A 80 4.28 2.28 -17.01
N PRO A 81 3.97 2.74 -18.23
CA PRO A 81 4.08 4.16 -18.58
C PRO A 81 3.07 5.00 -17.79
N TYR A 82 3.49 6.20 -17.38
CA TYR A 82 2.59 7.20 -16.82
C TYR A 82 2.05 8.11 -17.93
N ASN A 83 0.74 8.23 -18.02
CA ASN A 83 0.10 9.00 -19.08
C ASN A 83 0.35 10.50 -18.89
N GLY A 84 0.75 11.19 -19.97
CA GLY A 84 0.92 12.64 -19.99
C GLY A 84 2.25 13.16 -19.41
N ASN A 85 3.12 12.29 -18.89
CA ASN A 85 4.46 12.69 -18.49
C ASN A 85 5.48 11.56 -18.68
N CYS A 86 6.29 11.69 -19.73
CA CYS A 86 7.32 10.71 -20.09
C CYS A 86 8.48 10.61 -19.08
N ALA A 87 8.69 11.63 -18.25
CA ALA A 87 9.67 11.59 -17.17
C ALA A 87 9.15 10.84 -15.93
N LYS A 88 7.96 10.21 -16.01
CA LYS A 88 7.35 9.42 -14.94
C LYS A 88 6.98 8.03 -15.43
N PHE A 89 6.94 7.10 -14.50
CA PHE A 89 6.44 5.74 -14.70
C PHE A 89 5.75 5.23 -13.46
N MET A 90 5.05 4.11 -13.57
CA MET A 90 4.42 3.45 -12.44
C MET A 90 5.12 2.12 -12.15
N LYS A 91 5.46 1.87 -10.90
CA LYS A 91 5.86 0.53 -10.42
C LYS A 91 4.67 -0.14 -9.77
N CYS A 92 4.34 -1.34 -10.23
CA CYS A 92 3.22 -2.07 -9.69
C CYS A 92 3.57 -2.76 -8.37
N THR A 93 2.65 -2.70 -7.42
CA THR A 93 2.65 -3.51 -6.19
C THR A 93 1.20 -3.72 -5.75
N GLY A 94 0.77 -4.97 -5.58
CA GLY A 94 -0.57 -5.29 -5.06
C GLY A 94 -1.75 -4.71 -5.86
N GLY A 95 -1.66 -4.65 -7.19
CA GLY A 95 -2.70 -4.06 -8.06
C GLY A 95 -2.67 -2.53 -8.16
N MET A 96 -1.70 -1.88 -7.53
CA MET A 96 -1.53 -0.42 -7.51
C MET A 96 -0.27 -0.03 -8.27
N GLY A 97 -0.36 1.00 -9.12
CA GLY A 97 0.76 1.65 -9.78
C GLY A 97 1.27 2.84 -8.94
N PHE A 98 2.46 2.70 -8.38
CA PHE A 98 3.14 3.76 -7.64
C PHE A 98 3.92 4.64 -8.61
N VAL A 99 3.55 5.91 -8.72
CA VAL A 99 4.16 6.87 -9.65
C VAL A 99 5.54 7.25 -9.15
N MET A 100 6.55 7.01 -9.98
CA MET A 100 7.94 7.31 -9.71
C MET A 100 8.49 8.22 -10.81
N ASP A 101 9.44 9.07 -10.42
CA ASP A 101 10.17 9.94 -11.34
C ASP A 101 11.34 9.17 -11.98
N CYS A 102 11.52 9.37 -13.28
CA CYS A 102 12.78 9.02 -13.93
C CYS A 102 13.88 10.00 -13.49
N PRO A 103 15.15 9.58 -13.51
CA PRO A 103 16.27 10.50 -13.37
C PRO A 103 16.18 11.66 -14.37
N ALA A 104 16.75 12.81 -14.00
CA ALA A 104 16.66 14.03 -14.79
C ALA A 104 17.13 13.81 -16.24
N GLY A 105 16.30 14.23 -17.20
CA GLY A 105 16.57 14.11 -18.63
C GLY A 105 16.31 12.73 -19.25
N LEU A 106 15.82 11.77 -18.46
CA LEU A 106 15.42 10.44 -18.96
C LEU A 106 13.90 10.34 -19.11
N GLU A 107 13.49 9.44 -20.01
CA GLU A 107 12.10 9.11 -20.26
C GLU A 107 11.87 7.62 -20.06
N PHE A 108 10.67 7.25 -19.59
CA PHE A 108 10.30 5.86 -19.45
C PHE A 108 10.07 5.21 -20.83
N SER A 109 10.81 4.16 -21.11
CA SER A 109 10.59 3.30 -22.26
C SER A 109 9.69 2.13 -21.88
N ALA A 110 8.47 2.09 -22.42
CA ALA A 110 7.58 0.93 -22.25
C ALA A 110 8.12 -0.34 -22.93
N ARG A 111 9.00 -0.21 -23.93
CA ARG A 111 9.64 -1.34 -24.61
C ARG A 111 10.73 -1.99 -23.76
N MET A 112 11.52 -1.18 -23.08
CA MET A 112 12.63 -1.65 -22.24
C MET A 112 12.26 -1.76 -20.75
N SER A 113 11.06 -1.33 -20.37
CA SER A 113 10.55 -1.30 -19.00
C SER A 113 11.46 -0.58 -18.00
N ARG A 114 12.12 0.49 -18.46
CA ARG A 114 13.05 1.32 -17.67
C ARG A 114 13.12 2.76 -18.20
N CYS A 115 13.64 3.67 -17.38
CA CYS A 115 14.04 4.99 -17.84
C CYS A 115 15.26 4.89 -18.75
N ASP A 116 15.22 5.58 -19.89
CA ASP A 116 16.28 5.60 -20.89
C ASP A 116 16.34 6.99 -21.55
N TYR A 117 17.32 7.22 -22.40
CA TYR A 117 17.44 8.49 -23.14
C TYR A 117 16.23 8.69 -24.07
N PRO A 118 15.73 9.93 -24.26
CA PRO A 118 14.55 10.21 -25.10
C PRO A 118 14.64 9.64 -26.52
N ALA A 119 15.84 9.61 -27.11
CA ALA A 119 16.07 9.04 -28.43
C ALA A 119 15.76 7.53 -28.52
N LEU A 120 15.94 6.80 -27.41
CA LEU A 120 15.70 5.36 -27.28
C LEU A 120 14.33 5.06 -26.67
N ALA A 121 13.90 5.84 -25.67
CA ALA A 121 12.62 5.68 -25.02
C ALA A 121 11.45 6.06 -25.93
N GLN A 122 11.64 7.09 -26.76
CA GLN A 122 10.68 7.56 -27.76
C GLN A 122 9.29 7.89 -27.18
N CYS A 123 9.18 8.18 -25.88
CA CYS A 123 7.88 8.45 -25.27
C CYS A 123 7.32 9.80 -25.71
N SER A 124 8.15 10.86 -25.68
CA SER A 124 7.72 12.23 -26.04
C SER A 124 7.61 12.49 -27.55
N ARG A 125 7.91 11.49 -28.37
CA ARG A 125 7.90 11.60 -29.84
C ARG A 125 6.55 11.25 -30.49
N PHE A 126 5.55 10.86 -29.70
CA PHE A 126 4.22 10.47 -30.17
C PHE A 126 3.13 11.42 -29.69
#